data_AF-A0A9D8YHT5-F1
#
_entry.id   AF-A0A9D8YHT5-F1
#
_cell.length_a   1.000
_cell.length_b   1.000
_cell.length_c   1.000
_cell.angle_alpha   90.00
_cell.angle_beta   90.00
_cell.angle_gamma   90.00
#
_symmetry.space_group_name_H-M   'P 1'
#
loop_
_entity.id
_entity.type
_entity.pdbx_description
1 polymer ?
#
loop_
_entity_poly.entity_id
_entity_poly.type
_entity_poly.pdbx_seq_one_letter_code
_entity_poly.pdbx_strand_id
1 'polypeptide(L)'
;MSVIDETGRVVRGFFDQPVGPIEHMKARLKSPLGELLPLEARDQAFRHFQFMGAVSSRYALGCALSYSPLIKGAFLYLYDMSAREFILETRLSVRNDADRYDLSHDPDDGTSLFVAGDARIEMTADKAHGTKTLRATLADGVSIDLKFADAAPDFSPMRVCTQTGATGWTYAQKVAGVPAIGTISGPFGSLNLVEMGACAHHDYTSGFLRPETYWNWACFSARDEAGRLLGLNVSNGVNESGFTENCFWVDGRLVKTDLVLIQFDDEDLDKPWLIKSGDGAVDLTFTPVGGYHAVGDAGIVASNFHQMFGHFDGVLQDSTLGRLPIKGLGGFAETQYLRW
;
A
#
# COMPACT_ATOMS: atom_id res chain seq x y z
N MET A 1 18.11 -11.83 -8.44
CA MET A 1 16.95 -12.00 -9.33
C MET A 1 16.45 -10.61 -9.66
N SER A 2 16.02 -10.32 -10.89
CA SER A 2 15.50 -8.99 -11.29
C SER A 2 14.13 -9.17 -11.96
N VAL A 3 13.27 -8.16 -11.86
CA VAL A 3 11.98 -8.12 -12.57
C VAL A 3 12.17 -7.99 -14.08
N ILE A 4 13.31 -7.45 -14.52
CA ILE A 4 13.64 -7.26 -15.94
C ILE A 4 14.94 -8.00 -16.23
N ASP A 5 14.89 -8.95 -17.15
CA ASP A 5 16.07 -9.73 -17.54
C ASP A 5 17.03 -8.94 -18.45
N GLU A 6 18.19 -9.53 -18.74
CA GLU A 6 19.25 -8.91 -19.56
C GLU A 6 18.79 -8.59 -21.00
N THR A 7 17.72 -9.22 -21.48
CA THR A 7 17.13 -8.98 -22.81
C THR A 7 16.08 -7.86 -22.79
N GLY A 8 15.78 -7.31 -21.61
CA GLY A 8 14.74 -6.32 -21.37
C GLY A 8 13.33 -6.92 -21.32
N ARG A 9 13.21 -8.25 -21.17
CA ARG A 9 11.92 -8.91 -20.98
C ARG A 9 11.53 -8.87 -19.50
N VAL A 10 10.25 -8.64 -19.25
CA VAL A 10 9.67 -8.61 -17.91
C VAL A 10 9.41 -10.04 -17.44
N VAL A 11 10.01 -10.40 -16.31
CA VAL A 11 9.75 -11.64 -15.58
C VAL A 11 8.48 -11.44 -14.75
N ARG A 12 7.51 -12.34 -14.92
CA ARG A 12 6.19 -12.29 -14.27
C ARG A 12 6.01 -13.49 -13.36
N GLY A 13 5.19 -13.32 -12.33
CA GLY A 13 4.95 -14.33 -11.30
C GLY A 13 5.37 -13.86 -9.92
N PHE A 14 5.46 -14.81 -9.00
CA PHE A 14 5.90 -14.58 -7.63
C PHE A 14 7.42 -14.61 -7.51
N PHE A 15 7.94 -13.91 -6.50
CA PHE A 15 9.36 -13.88 -6.18
C PHE A 15 9.56 -14.20 -4.70
N ASP A 16 10.28 -15.29 -4.42
CA ASP A 16 10.56 -15.70 -3.03
C ASP A 16 11.71 -14.90 -2.40
N GLN A 17 12.41 -14.07 -3.19
CA GLN A 17 13.57 -13.30 -2.78
C GLN A 17 13.46 -11.84 -3.28
N PRO A 18 14.13 -10.89 -2.60
CA PRO A 18 14.29 -9.52 -3.07
C PRO A 18 14.71 -9.44 -4.54
N VAL A 19 14.04 -8.57 -5.29
CA VAL A 19 14.28 -8.38 -6.74
C VAL A 19 15.26 -7.24 -7.04
N GLY A 20 15.69 -6.50 -6.01
CA GLY A 20 16.53 -5.32 -6.16
C GLY A 20 15.79 -4.13 -6.79
N PRO A 21 16.52 -3.15 -7.33
CA PRO A 21 15.91 -1.99 -7.96
C PRO A 21 15.05 -2.36 -9.17
N ILE A 22 13.86 -1.77 -9.26
CA ILE A 22 12.97 -1.88 -10.41
C ILE A 22 13.49 -0.98 -11.54
N GLU A 23 14.38 -1.54 -12.37
CA GLU A 23 15.02 -0.87 -13.51
C GLU A 23 14.07 -0.70 -14.71
N HIS A 24 12.89 -0.11 -14.50
CA HIS A 24 11.76 -0.02 -15.43
C HIS A 24 12.13 0.41 -16.86
N MET A 25 13.12 1.30 -17.04
CA MET A 25 13.56 1.77 -18.36
C MET A 25 14.26 0.70 -19.20
N LYS A 26 14.78 -0.37 -18.59
CA LYS A 26 15.33 -1.54 -19.30
C LYS A 26 14.23 -2.38 -19.97
N ALA A 27 12.99 -2.27 -19.52
CA ALA A 27 11.89 -3.05 -20.07
C ALA A 27 11.62 -2.66 -21.53
N ARG A 28 11.49 -3.66 -22.40
CA ARG A 28 11.07 -3.51 -23.79
C ARG A 28 9.57 -3.31 -23.89
N LEU A 29 9.10 -2.17 -23.41
CA LEU A 29 7.67 -1.79 -23.43
C LEU A 29 7.21 -1.50 -24.85
N LYS A 30 6.09 -2.10 -25.24
CA LYS A 30 5.54 -2.00 -26.61
C LYS A 30 4.17 -1.32 -26.60
N SER A 31 3.76 -0.79 -27.75
CA SER A 31 2.37 -0.45 -28.03
C SER A 31 1.54 -1.74 -28.17
N PRO A 32 0.21 -1.69 -28.01
CA PRO A 32 -0.66 -2.84 -28.26
C PRO A 32 -0.51 -3.47 -29.65
N LEU A 33 0.02 -2.72 -30.62
CA LEU A 33 0.31 -3.17 -31.98
C LEU A 33 1.71 -3.79 -32.14
N GLY A 34 2.48 -3.89 -31.07
CA GLY A 34 3.77 -4.59 -31.02
C GLY A 34 4.99 -3.71 -31.30
N GLU A 35 4.80 -2.41 -31.55
CA GLU A 35 5.88 -1.45 -31.79
C GLU A 35 6.58 -1.10 -30.49
N LEU A 36 7.91 -1.00 -30.49
CA LEU A 36 8.66 -0.62 -29.30
C LEU A 36 8.43 0.86 -28.99
N LEU A 37 8.02 1.19 -27.77
CA LEU A 37 7.81 2.58 -27.38
C LEU A 37 9.16 3.33 -27.26
N PRO A 38 9.25 4.59 -27.72
CA PRO A 38 10.38 5.47 -27.42
C PRO A 38 10.59 5.64 -25.92
N LEU A 39 11.82 5.93 -25.48
CA LEU A 39 12.15 6.06 -24.06
C LEU A 39 11.29 7.11 -23.35
N GLU A 40 11.06 8.26 -23.97
CA GLU A 40 10.22 9.33 -23.43
C GLU A 40 8.77 8.86 -23.18
N ALA A 41 8.18 8.10 -24.11
CA ALA A 41 6.84 7.54 -23.95
C ALA A 41 6.78 6.49 -22.82
N ARG A 42 7.88 5.78 -22.55
CA ARG A 42 7.96 4.88 -21.38
C ARG A 42 8.02 5.69 -20.10
N ASP A 43 8.89 6.68 -20.03
CA ASP A 43 8.99 7.56 -18.85
C ASP A 43 7.63 8.20 -18.52
N GLN A 44 6.94 8.74 -19.52
CA GLN A 44 5.57 9.28 -19.41
C GLN A 44 4.54 8.28 -18.87
N ALA A 45 4.69 6.98 -19.18
CA ALA A 45 3.76 5.93 -18.78
C ALA A 45 4.09 5.29 -17.42
N PHE A 46 5.26 5.55 -16.84
CA PHE A 46 5.68 4.92 -15.59
C PHE A 46 4.91 5.48 -14.39
N ARG A 47 4.47 4.60 -13.50
CA ARG A 47 3.77 4.95 -12.25
C ARG A 47 4.44 4.25 -11.08
N HIS A 48 4.46 4.92 -9.94
CA HIS A 48 5.06 4.38 -8.72
C HIS A 48 4.35 4.92 -7.48
N PHE A 49 3.97 4.02 -6.59
CA PHE A 49 3.31 4.29 -5.32
C PHE A 49 4.08 3.61 -4.20
N GLN A 50 4.23 4.32 -3.09
CA GLN A 50 4.74 3.77 -1.85
C GLN A 50 3.85 4.25 -0.71
N PHE A 51 3.31 3.32 0.07
CA PHE A 51 2.45 3.63 1.21
C PHE A 51 2.93 2.87 2.45
N MET A 52 3.14 3.59 3.54
CA MET A 52 3.51 3.04 4.85
C MET A 52 2.54 3.55 5.90
N GLY A 53 2.21 2.69 6.85
CA GLY A 53 1.28 3.06 7.91
C GLY A 53 1.32 2.11 9.08
N ALA A 54 0.56 2.46 10.10
CA ALA A 54 0.34 1.63 11.27
C ALA A 54 -1.11 1.78 11.73
N VAL A 55 -1.72 0.67 12.14
CA VAL A 55 -3.10 0.65 12.61
C VAL A 55 -3.18 -0.06 13.96
N SER A 56 -4.06 0.43 14.82
CA SER A 56 -4.47 -0.23 16.07
C SER A 56 -5.99 -0.37 16.10
N SER A 57 -6.56 -0.81 17.21
CA SER A 57 -8.02 -0.84 17.39
C SER A 57 -8.65 0.56 17.35
N ARG A 58 -7.87 1.61 17.64
CA ARG A 58 -8.34 3.00 17.74
C ARG A 58 -7.79 3.92 16.66
N TYR A 59 -6.54 3.76 16.24
CA TYR A 59 -5.91 4.75 15.36
C TYR A 59 -5.48 4.14 14.04
N ALA A 60 -5.60 4.91 12.97
CA ALA A 60 -5.02 4.61 11.66
C ALA A 60 -4.06 5.73 11.25
N LEU A 61 -2.77 5.41 11.14
CA LEU A 61 -1.73 6.24 10.54
C LEU A 61 -1.47 5.72 9.12
N GLY A 62 -1.45 6.60 8.13
CA GLY A 62 -1.05 6.24 6.78
C GLY A 62 -0.36 7.39 6.08
N CYS A 63 0.67 7.07 5.31
CA CYS A 63 1.41 8.02 4.49
C CYS A 63 1.70 7.40 3.13
N ALA A 64 1.31 8.09 2.06
CA ALA A 64 1.61 7.70 0.69
C ALA A 64 2.54 8.70 0.03
N LEU A 65 3.44 8.20 -0.81
CA LEU A 65 4.13 8.93 -1.85
C LEU A 65 3.67 8.38 -3.21
N SER A 66 3.35 9.27 -4.14
CA SER A 66 2.82 8.93 -5.46
C SER A 66 3.57 9.67 -6.55
N TYR A 67 4.00 8.92 -7.56
CA TYR A 67 4.72 9.43 -8.71
C TYR A 67 4.00 9.07 -10.01
N SER A 68 3.79 10.13 -10.78
CA SER A 68 3.73 10.13 -12.23
C SER A 68 4.55 11.33 -12.73
N PRO A 69 4.90 11.38 -14.01
CA PRO A 69 5.58 12.55 -14.58
C PRO A 69 4.78 13.85 -14.46
N LEU A 70 3.45 13.77 -14.39
CA LEU A 70 2.56 14.93 -14.23
C LEU A 70 2.30 15.30 -12.77
N ILE A 71 2.29 14.32 -11.87
CA ILE A 71 1.92 14.50 -10.45
C ILE A 71 2.93 13.79 -9.56
N LYS A 72 3.57 14.58 -8.71
CA LYS A 72 4.43 14.13 -7.61
C LYS A 72 3.80 14.64 -6.32
N GLY A 73 3.32 13.73 -5.49
CA GLY A 73 2.53 14.10 -4.32
C GLY A 73 2.64 13.12 -3.18
N ALA A 74 2.26 13.61 -2.01
CA ALA A 74 2.15 12.83 -0.80
C ALA A 74 0.81 13.12 -0.11
N PHE A 75 0.29 12.14 0.61
CA PHE A 75 -0.72 12.41 1.64
C PHE A 75 -0.31 11.70 2.92
N LEU A 76 -0.77 12.24 4.05
CA LEU A 76 -0.47 11.72 5.37
C LEU A 76 -1.67 12.02 6.27
N TYR A 77 -2.09 11.03 7.04
CA TYR A 77 -3.19 11.17 7.98
C TYR A 77 -2.92 10.42 9.29
N LEU A 78 -3.56 10.89 10.35
CA LEU A 78 -3.80 10.16 11.60
C LEU A 78 -5.28 10.29 11.91
N TYR A 79 -5.99 9.16 11.87
CA TYR A 79 -7.43 9.08 12.12
C TYR A 79 -7.70 8.35 13.44
N ASP A 80 -8.57 8.92 14.28
CA ASP A 80 -9.09 8.26 15.49
C ASP A 80 -10.44 7.60 15.15
N MET A 81 -10.42 6.28 14.97
CA MET A 81 -11.61 5.46 14.67
C MET A 81 -12.63 5.44 15.81
N SER A 82 -12.21 5.65 17.06
CA SER A 82 -13.13 5.69 18.19
C SER A 82 -13.88 7.02 18.25
N ALA A 83 -13.17 8.13 18.02
CA ALA A 83 -13.75 9.48 17.98
C ALA A 83 -14.41 9.81 16.61
N ARG A 84 -14.04 9.06 15.57
CA ARG A 84 -14.44 9.26 14.17
C ARG A 84 -14.03 10.63 13.62
N GLU A 85 -12.77 11.00 13.85
CA GLU A 85 -12.23 12.27 13.39
C GLU A 85 -10.75 12.17 13.00
N PHE A 86 -10.33 13.04 12.08
CA PHE A 86 -8.92 13.23 11.79
C PHE A 86 -8.25 14.05 12.87
N ILE A 87 -7.18 13.52 13.44
CA ILE A 87 -6.21 14.27 14.24
C ILE A 87 -5.24 15.01 13.30
N LEU A 88 -4.89 14.37 12.19
CA LEU A 88 -4.07 14.92 11.12
C LEU A 88 -4.64 14.47 9.78
N GLU A 89 -4.77 15.40 8.85
CA GLU A 89 -5.06 15.14 7.45
C GLU A 89 -4.30 16.15 6.60
N THR A 90 -3.33 15.68 5.81
CA THR A 90 -2.53 16.56 4.96
C THR A 90 -2.32 15.97 3.58
N ARG A 91 -2.36 16.85 2.59
CA ARG A 91 -2.04 16.55 1.19
C ARG A 91 -1.01 17.53 0.69
N LEU A 92 0.05 16.98 0.11
CA LEU A 92 1.22 17.70 -0.32
C LEU A 92 1.48 17.39 -1.78
N SER A 93 1.98 18.38 -2.50
CA SER A 93 2.44 18.24 -3.88
C SER A 93 3.73 19.03 -4.05
N VAL A 94 4.55 18.62 -5.01
CA VAL A 94 5.66 19.44 -5.49
C VAL A 94 5.07 20.67 -6.19
N ARG A 95 5.49 21.86 -5.79
CA ARG A 95 4.95 23.14 -6.26
C ARG A 95 5.96 23.96 -7.06
N ASN A 96 7.25 23.77 -6.81
CA ASN A 96 8.32 24.55 -7.41
C ASN A 96 9.67 23.80 -7.37
N ASP A 97 10.69 24.38 -7.99
CA ASP A 97 12.02 23.76 -8.13
C ASP A 97 12.82 23.64 -6.81
N ALA A 98 12.41 24.33 -5.74
CA ALA A 98 13.05 24.19 -4.43
C ALA A 98 12.56 22.95 -3.67
N ASP A 99 11.36 22.47 -4.00
CA ASP A 99 10.81 21.23 -3.46
C ASP A 99 11.62 20.04 -4.00
N ARG A 100 11.76 18.98 -3.19
CA ARG A 100 12.51 17.78 -3.56
C ARG A 100 11.60 16.57 -3.54
N TYR A 101 11.74 15.73 -4.57
CA TYR A 101 10.98 14.50 -4.70
C TYR A 101 11.86 13.43 -5.32
N ASP A 102 12.10 12.36 -4.58
CA ASP A 102 12.84 11.19 -5.01
C ASP A 102 12.17 9.93 -4.46
N LEU A 103 12.05 8.88 -5.28
CA LEU A 103 11.50 7.59 -4.84
C LEU A 103 12.53 6.49 -5.05
N SER A 104 12.81 5.72 -4.00
CA SER A 104 13.63 4.52 -4.14
C SER A 104 12.93 3.52 -5.05
N HIS A 105 13.60 3.12 -6.13
CA HIS A 105 13.11 2.05 -6.99
C HIS A 105 13.39 0.65 -6.43
N ASP A 106 14.10 0.51 -5.30
CA ASP A 106 14.28 -0.77 -4.64
C ASP A 106 13.32 -0.85 -3.44
N PRO A 107 12.38 -1.82 -3.43
CA PRO A 107 11.45 -1.96 -2.32
C PRO A 107 12.13 -2.46 -1.05
N ASP A 108 13.29 -3.10 -1.12
CA ASP A 108 13.98 -3.69 0.03
C ASP A 108 15.19 -2.84 0.50
N ASP A 109 15.65 -1.87 -0.30
CA ASP A 109 16.80 -1.00 0.03
C ASP A 109 16.62 0.46 -0.45
N GLY A 110 17.29 1.41 0.19
CA GLY A 110 17.30 2.82 -0.22
C GLY A 110 16.23 3.69 0.44
N THR A 111 16.15 4.96 -0.01
CA THR A 111 15.32 5.99 0.64
C THR A 111 14.52 6.79 -0.38
N SER A 112 13.21 6.90 -0.14
CA SER A 112 12.31 7.84 -0.81
C SER A 112 12.20 9.10 0.04
N LEU A 113 12.27 10.26 -0.61
CA LEU A 113 12.26 11.57 0.02
C LEU A 113 11.27 12.51 -0.65
N PHE A 114 10.40 13.12 0.16
CA PHE A 114 9.56 14.25 -0.21
C PHE A 114 9.89 15.44 0.69
N VAL A 115 10.15 16.61 0.09
CA VAL A 115 10.30 17.88 0.79
C VAL A 115 9.52 18.95 0.04
N ALA A 116 8.56 19.60 0.71
CA ALA A 116 7.87 20.75 0.16
C ALA A 116 7.58 21.78 1.26
N GLY A 117 8.16 22.98 1.13
CA GLY A 117 8.18 23.95 2.23
C GLY A 117 8.78 23.36 3.51
N ASP A 118 8.05 23.45 4.63
CA ASP A 118 8.46 22.90 5.92
C ASP A 118 8.10 21.41 6.10
N ALA A 119 7.40 20.80 5.14
CA ALA A 119 7.07 19.39 5.20
C ALA A 119 8.24 18.55 4.68
N ARG A 120 8.64 17.54 5.46
CA ARG A 120 9.61 16.50 5.06
C ARG A 120 9.02 15.14 5.35
N ILE A 121 9.04 14.23 4.38
CA ILE A 121 8.66 12.82 4.53
C ILE A 121 9.79 11.97 3.96
N GLU A 122 10.23 10.99 4.72
CA GLU A 122 11.30 10.05 4.38
C GLU A 122 10.80 8.62 4.62
N MET A 123 10.85 7.78 3.58
CA MET A 123 10.57 6.34 3.68
C MET A 123 11.84 5.57 3.32
N THR A 124 12.42 4.88 4.28
CA THR A 124 13.68 4.14 4.11
C THR A 124 13.44 2.64 4.25
N ALA A 125 14.01 1.85 3.35
CA ALA A 125 14.16 0.41 3.48
C ALA A 125 15.65 0.10 3.71
N ASP A 126 15.94 -0.73 4.69
CA ASP A 126 17.29 -1.17 5.04
C ASP A 126 17.36 -2.69 4.92
N LYS A 127 17.87 -3.15 3.78
CA LYS A 127 17.99 -4.58 3.45
C LYS A 127 18.90 -5.32 4.40
N ALA A 128 19.95 -4.68 4.90
CA ALA A 128 20.94 -5.32 5.77
C ALA A 128 20.32 -5.70 7.13
N HIS A 129 19.38 -4.90 7.62
CA HIS A 129 18.70 -5.13 8.88
C HIS A 129 17.26 -5.67 8.73
N GLY A 130 16.72 -5.69 7.51
CA GLY A 130 15.33 -6.11 7.24
C GLY A 130 14.33 -5.19 7.94
N THR A 131 14.58 -3.88 7.88
CA THR A 131 13.75 -2.88 8.56
C THR A 131 13.31 -1.78 7.60
N LYS A 132 12.13 -1.22 7.86
CA LYS A 132 11.60 -0.06 7.17
C LYS A 132 11.26 1.03 8.16
N THR A 133 11.45 2.27 7.75
CA THR A 133 11.11 3.44 8.55
C THR A 133 10.35 4.49 7.75
N LEU A 134 9.32 5.05 8.35
CA LEU A 134 8.66 6.27 7.91
C LEU A 134 8.98 7.38 8.92
N ARG A 135 9.59 8.47 8.45
CA ARG A 135 9.81 9.68 9.22
C ARG A 135 9.13 10.85 8.54
N ALA A 136 8.32 11.61 9.28
CA ALA A 136 7.69 12.80 8.73
C ALA A 136 7.73 13.96 9.74
N THR A 137 7.96 15.17 9.25
CA THR A 137 7.85 16.40 10.03
C THR A 137 7.04 17.42 9.24
N LEU A 138 6.10 18.11 9.90
CA LEU A 138 5.25 19.13 9.29
C LEU A 138 5.42 20.49 10.01
N ALA A 139 4.95 21.56 9.35
CA ALA A 139 5.10 22.94 9.80
C ALA A 139 4.45 23.24 11.17
N ASP A 140 3.38 22.53 11.49
CA ASP A 140 2.61 22.68 12.74
C ASP A 140 3.24 21.92 13.94
N GLY A 141 4.44 21.36 13.75
CA GLY A 141 5.16 20.62 14.78
C GLY A 141 4.80 19.14 14.86
N VAL A 142 3.98 18.62 13.95
CA VAL A 142 3.76 17.17 13.85
C VAL A 142 5.06 16.48 13.47
N SER A 143 5.39 15.41 14.20
CA SER A 143 6.52 14.52 13.95
C SER A 143 6.11 13.06 14.08
N ILE A 144 6.43 12.25 13.08
CA ILE A 144 6.19 10.81 13.04
C ILE A 144 7.54 10.10 12.90
N ASP A 145 7.76 9.10 13.74
CA ASP A 145 8.80 8.10 13.60
C ASP A 145 8.12 6.73 13.72
N LEU A 146 8.00 6.02 12.61
CA LEU A 146 7.47 4.66 12.51
C LEU A 146 8.59 3.75 12.02
N LYS A 147 8.82 2.65 12.72
CA LYS A 147 9.74 1.59 12.35
C LYS A 147 9.08 0.22 12.49
N PHE A 148 9.37 -0.68 11.55
CA PHE A 148 8.98 -2.08 11.63
C PHE A 148 10.01 -2.96 10.91
N ALA A 149 9.98 -4.26 11.19
CA ALA A 149 10.80 -5.26 10.52
C ALA A 149 9.92 -6.14 9.62
N ASP A 150 10.42 -6.46 8.44
CA ASP A 150 9.75 -7.31 7.45
C ASP A 150 10.61 -8.52 7.03
N ALA A 151 11.59 -8.88 7.88
CA ALA A 151 12.39 -10.09 7.76
C ALA A 151 12.41 -10.94 9.05
N ALA A 152 12.35 -10.33 10.24
CA ALA A 152 12.51 -11.01 11.53
C ALA A 152 11.18 -11.19 12.30
N PRO A 153 11.02 -12.27 13.10
CA PRO A 153 11.90 -13.43 13.21
C PRO A 153 11.83 -14.36 12.00
N ASP A 154 10.69 -14.42 11.31
CA ASP A 154 10.51 -15.04 9.99
C ASP A 154 9.30 -14.36 9.33
N PHE A 155 9.53 -13.44 8.39
CA PHE A 155 8.47 -12.78 7.63
C PHE A 155 8.66 -13.01 6.13
N SER A 156 7.58 -13.31 5.42
CA SER A 156 7.57 -13.52 3.97
C SER A 156 6.77 -12.43 3.26
N PRO A 157 7.41 -11.37 2.73
CA PRO A 157 6.70 -10.36 1.94
C PRO A 157 6.08 -10.97 0.68
N MET A 158 4.86 -10.54 0.35
CA MET A 158 4.26 -10.84 -0.95
C MET A 158 5.02 -10.05 -2.00
N ARG A 159 5.59 -10.74 -3.00
CA ARG A 159 6.26 -10.11 -4.15
C ARG A 159 5.70 -10.69 -5.42
N VAL A 160 5.14 -9.86 -6.28
CA VAL A 160 4.51 -10.32 -7.52
C VAL A 160 4.75 -9.32 -8.64
N CYS A 161 5.02 -9.83 -9.84
CA CYS A 161 4.97 -9.05 -11.08
C CYS A 161 3.88 -9.61 -11.99
N THR A 162 2.90 -8.77 -12.33
CA THR A 162 1.76 -9.16 -13.17
C THR A 162 1.81 -8.45 -14.52
N GLN A 163 1.11 -9.00 -15.52
CA GLN A 163 0.77 -8.23 -16.70
C GLN A 163 -0.34 -7.24 -16.35
N THR A 164 -0.28 -6.02 -16.90
CA THR A 164 -1.29 -5.00 -16.67
C THR A 164 -1.73 -4.40 -18.00
N GLY A 165 -2.95 -4.71 -18.42
CA GLY A 165 -3.43 -4.38 -19.76
C GLY A 165 -2.70 -5.14 -20.88
N ALA A 166 -2.78 -4.63 -22.11
CA ALA A 166 -2.20 -5.30 -23.28
C ALA A 166 -0.67 -5.37 -23.25
N THR A 167 -0.02 -4.31 -22.73
CA THR A 167 1.44 -4.17 -22.82
C THR A 167 2.13 -3.75 -21.53
N GLY A 168 1.37 -3.30 -20.53
CA GLY A 168 1.89 -2.91 -19.24
C GLY A 168 2.22 -4.10 -18.34
N TRP A 169 2.81 -3.77 -17.20
CA TRP A 169 3.16 -4.70 -16.14
C TRP A 169 3.29 -3.94 -14.83
N THR A 170 3.00 -4.62 -13.72
CA THR A 170 3.06 -4.03 -12.39
C THR A 170 3.79 -4.96 -11.46
N TYR A 171 4.80 -4.45 -10.77
CA TYR A 171 5.42 -5.10 -9.63
C TYR A 171 4.80 -4.56 -8.35
N ALA A 172 4.44 -5.45 -7.44
CA ALA A 172 3.98 -5.11 -6.10
C ALA A 172 4.76 -5.89 -5.04
N GLN A 173 5.10 -5.20 -3.94
CA GLN A 173 5.59 -5.81 -2.71
C GLN A 173 4.71 -5.36 -1.55
N LYS A 174 4.16 -6.33 -0.80
CA LYS A 174 3.24 -6.06 0.32
C LYS A 174 3.74 -6.69 1.61
N VAL A 175 3.58 -5.93 2.69
CA VAL A 175 3.85 -6.32 4.08
C VAL A 175 2.64 -5.89 4.91
N ALA A 176 2.12 -6.79 5.73
CA ALA A 176 1.08 -6.48 6.71
C ALA A 176 1.21 -7.39 7.93
N GLY A 177 0.71 -6.94 9.08
CA GLY A 177 0.68 -7.73 10.30
C GLY A 177 2.04 -7.83 11.01
N VAL A 178 2.86 -6.78 10.93
CA VAL A 178 4.14 -6.70 11.68
C VAL A 178 4.04 -5.68 12.82
N PRO A 179 4.74 -5.84 13.95
CA PRO A 179 4.67 -4.86 15.04
C PRO A 179 5.20 -3.49 14.61
N ALA A 180 4.48 -2.43 14.99
CA ALA A 180 4.93 -1.06 14.80
C ALA A 180 5.67 -0.56 16.04
N ILE A 181 6.79 0.13 15.84
CA ILE A 181 7.59 0.74 16.90
C ILE A 181 7.82 2.20 16.54
N GLY A 182 7.79 3.07 17.54
CA GLY A 182 8.08 4.49 17.38
C GLY A 182 7.01 5.38 18.00
N THR A 183 6.97 6.63 17.59
CA THR A 183 6.17 7.68 18.22
C THR A 183 5.57 8.61 17.18
N ILE A 184 4.33 9.03 17.41
CA ILE A 184 3.67 10.13 16.71
C ILE A 184 3.47 11.26 17.71
N SER A 185 3.87 12.48 17.36
CA SER A 185 3.75 13.64 18.25
C SER A 185 3.33 14.89 17.49
N GLY A 186 2.73 15.85 18.19
CA GLY A 186 2.29 17.13 17.63
C GLY A 186 1.53 17.97 18.67
N PRO A 187 0.77 18.98 18.24
CA PRO A 187 -0.06 19.80 19.13
C PRO A 187 -1.08 19.00 19.97
N PHE A 188 -1.44 17.79 19.52
CA PHE A 188 -2.33 16.85 20.20
C PHE A 188 -1.63 15.99 21.28
N GLY A 189 -0.34 16.19 21.53
CA GLY A 189 0.44 15.40 22.47
C GLY A 189 1.28 14.32 21.77
N SER A 190 1.51 13.20 22.44
CA SER A 190 2.39 12.12 21.98
C SER A 190 1.70 10.77 22.10
N LEU A 191 1.86 9.94 21.09
CA LEU A 191 1.29 8.60 20.97
C LEU A 191 2.42 7.60 20.71
N ASN A 192 2.56 6.59 21.57
CA ASN A 192 3.53 5.53 21.41
C ASN A 192 2.90 4.34 20.65
N LEU A 193 3.52 3.93 19.54
CA LEU A 193 2.97 2.89 18.67
C LEU A 193 2.90 1.51 19.35
N VAL A 194 3.83 1.20 20.26
CA VAL A 194 3.85 -0.06 21.01
C VAL A 194 2.74 -0.07 22.06
N GLU A 195 2.57 1.03 22.81
CA GLU A 195 1.53 1.15 23.83
C GLU A 195 0.12 1.10 23.21
N MET A 196 -0.03 1.61 21.99
CA MET A 196 -1.26 1.51 21.20
C MET A 196 -1.53 0.09 20.68
N GLY A 197 -0.58 -0.84 20.79
CA GLY A 197 -0.67 -2.15 20.17
C GLY A 197 -0.71 -2.08 18.64
N ALA A 198 -0.12 -1.04 18.05
CA ALA A 198 -0.20 -0.82 16.62
C ALA A 198 0.63 -1.84 15.84
N CYS A 199 0.13 -2.24 14.67
CA CYS A 199 0.86 -3.05 13.70
C CYS A 199 0.97 -2.29 12.39
N ALA A 200 2.11 -2.44 11.73
CA ALA A 200 2.48 -1.73 10.52
C ALA A 200 2.23 -2.55 9.24
N HIS A 201 2.17 -1.82 8.14
CA HIS A 201 2.10 -2.35 6.79
C HIS A 201 2.93 -1.48 5.84
N HIS A 202 3.32 -2.09 4.73
CA HIS A 202 3.99 -1.45 3.60
C HIS A 202 3.37 -1.94 2.30
N ASP A 203 3.01 -0.99 1.45
CA ASP A 203 2.62 -1.21 0.08
C ASP A 203 3.64 -0.52 -0.83
N TYR A 204 4.25 -1.29 -1.71
CA TYR A 204 5.06 -0.80 -2.80
C TYR A 204 4.45 -1.28 -4.09
N THR A 205 4.22 -0.37 -5.04
CA THR A 205 3.72 -0.71 -6.37
C THR A 205 4.43 0.14 -7.42
N SER A 206 5.05 -0.48 -8.42
CA SER A 206 5.66 0.26 -9.53
C SER A 206 5.53 -0.47 -10.86
N GLY A 207 5.44 0.29 -11.95
CA GLY A 207 5.36 -0.28 -13.29
C GLY A 207 4.59 0.60 -14.28
N PHE A 208 4.02 -0.06 -15.28
CA PHE A 208 3.25 0.56 -16.36
C PHE A 208 1.80 0.09 -16.22
N LEU A 209 1.02 0.85 -15.47
CA LEU A 209 -0.39 0.60 -15.22
C LEU A 209 -1.23 0.99 -16.45
N ARG A 210 -2.53 0.67 -16.41
CA ARG A 210 -3.46 1.10 -17.46
C ARG A 210 -3.63 2.63 -17.41
N PRO A 211 -3.74 3.35 -18.54
CA PRO A 211 -3.97 4.79 -18.52
C PRO A 211 -5.19 5.19 -17.70
N GLU A 212 -6.25 4.38 -17.77
CA GLU A 212 -7.35 4.37 -16.81
C GLU A 212 -7.22 3.13 -15.93
N THR A 213 -7.01 3.37 -14.64
CA THR A 213 -6.84 2.33 -13.64
C THR A 213 -7.95 2.46 -12.60
N TYR A 214 -8.56 1.34 -12.25
CA TYR A 214 -9.49 1.23 -11.14
C TYR A 214 -9.06 0.06 -10.27
N TRP A 215 -9.18 0.23 -8.95
CA TRP A 215 -9.00 -0.87 -8.02
C TRP A 215 -9.83 -0.69 -6.76
N ASN A 216 -10.07 -1.82 -6.10
CA ASN A 216 -10.41 -1.84 -4.70
C ASN A 216 -9.31 -2.57 -3.94
N TRP A 217 -9.02 -2.12 -2.73
CA TRP A 217 -8.03 -2.73 -1.87
C TRP A 217 -8.53 -2.78 -0.43
N ALA A 218 -8.15 -3.81 0.30
CA ALA A 218 -8.39 -3.90 1.73
C ALA A 218 -7.15 -4.45 2.43
N CYS A 219 -6.83 -3.84 3.56
CA CYS A 219 -5.68 -4.21 4.37
C CYS A 219 -5.98 -3.98 5.85
N PHE A 220 -5.51 -4.92 6.67
CA PHE A 220 -5.42 -4.74 8.11
C PHE A 220 -4.08 -5.27 8.61
N SER A 221 -3.67 -4.78 9.78
CA SER A 221 -2.51 -5.29 10.51
C SER A 221 -2.85 -5.24 11.98
N ALA A 222 -2.88 -6.40 12.64
CA ALA A 222 -3.36 -6.46 14.02
C ALA A 222 -2.79 -7.67 14.78
N ARG A 223 -3.15 -7.73 16.06
CA ARG A 223 -3.06 -8.95 16.87
C ARG A 223 -4.46 -9.47 17.15
N ASP A 224 -4.64 -10.78 17.11
CA ASP A 224 -5.88 -11.39 17.57
C ASP A 224 -5.94 -11.47 19.10
N GLU A 225 -7.07 -11.98 19.64
CA GLU A 225 -7.29 -12.16 21.08
C GLU A 225 -6.21 -13.07 21.73
N ALA A 226 -5.59 -13.97 20.96
CA ALA A 226 -4.52 -14.86 21.42
C ALA A 226 -3.12 -14.22 21.30
N GLY A 227 -3.02 -12.98 20.80
CA GLY A 227 -1.77 -12.25 20.61
C GLY A 227 -1.04 -12.58 19.31
N ARG A 228 -1.58 -13.45 18.45
CA ARG A 228 -1.00 -13.80 17.15
C ARG A 228 -1.05 -12.62 16.20
N LEU A 229 0.02 -12.42 15.46
CA LEU A 229 0.07 -11.38 14.44
C LEU A 229 -0.70 -11.81 13.20
N LEU A 230 -1.64 -10.97 12.78
CA LEU A 230 -2.44 -11.16 11.58
C LEU A 230 -2.30 -9.95 10.66
N GLY A 231 -2.12 -10.21 9.37
CA GLY A 231 -2.12 -9.19 8.33
C GLY A 231 -2.98 -9.63 7.15
N LEU A 232 -3.56 -8.68 6.42
CA LEU A 232 -4.31 -8.94 5.20
C LEU A 232 -3.88 -7.95 4.12
N ASN A 233 -3.73 -8.44 2.90
CA ASN A 233 -3.64 -7.63 1.69
C ASN A 233 -4.48 -8.30 0.60
N VAL A 234 -5.58 -7.67 0.20
CA VAL A 234 -6.41 -8.17 -0.90
C VAL A 234 -6.87 -7.03 -1.80
N SER A 235 -6.86 -7.26 -3.10
CA SER A 235 -7.28 -6.30 -4.11
C SER A 235 -7.97 -6.96 -5.31
N ASN A 236 -8.63 -6.11 -6.09
CA ASN A 236 -9.06 -6.41 -7.46
C ASN A 236 -8.86 -5.18 -8.36
N GLY A 237 -8.71 -5.41 -9.67
CA GLY A 237 -8.64 -4.36 -10.70
C GLY A 237 -7.25 -4.10 -11.32
N VAL A 238 -6.15 -4.32 -10.59
CA VAL A 238 -4.77 -4.09 -11.09
C VAL A 238 -4.01 -5.40 -11.30
N ASN A 239 -3.67 -6.08 -10.21
CA ASN A 239 -2.84 -7.28 -10.19
C ASN A 239 -3.71 -8.54 -10.28
N GLU A 240 -4.28 -8.81 -11.46
CA GLU A 240 -5.20 -9.94 -11.65
C GLU A 240 -5.06 -10.68 -12.99
N SER A 241 -4.09 -10.28 -13.83
CA SER A 241 -3.80 -11.00 -15.07
C SER A 241 -2.85 -12.18 -14.82
N GLY A 242 -3.43 -13.30 -14.40
CA GLY A 242 -2.75 -14.60 -14.18
C GLY A 242 -2.17 -14.80 -12.78
N PHE A 243 -1.72 -13.74 -12.12
CA PHE A 243 -1.28 -13.75 -10.72
C PHE A 243 -1.99 -12.64 -9.94
N THR A 244 -2.09 -12.79 -8.62
CA THR A 244 -2.69 -11.79 -7.72
C THR A 244 -1.83 -11.51 -6.51
N GLU A 245 -1.94 -10.30 -5.96
CA GLU A 245 -1.28 -9.90 -4.72
C GLU A 245 -2.06 -10.33 -3.45
N ASN A 246 -3.15 -11.07 -3.62
CA ASN A 246 -4.06 -11.43 -2.54
C ASN A 246 -3.43 -12.46 -1.59
N CYS A 247 -3.30 -12.09 -0.32
CA CYS A 247 -2.82 -12.97 0.72
C CYS A 247 -3.17 -12.43 2.10
N PHE A 248 -3.01 -13.29 3.10
CA PHE A 248 -2.95 -12.88 4.49
C PHE A 248 -1.70 -13.46 5.14
N TRP A 249 -1.33 -12.94 6.30
CA TRP A 249 -0.20 -13.40 7.09
C TRP A 249 -0.68 -13.89 8.44
N VAL A 250 -0.09 -14.99 8.90
CA VAL A 250 -0.26 -15.50 10.26
C VAL A 250 1.13 -15.66 10.87
N ASP A 251 1.44 -14.85 11.87
CA ASP A 251 2.76 -14.80 12.52
C ASP A 251 3.91 -14.71 11.50
N GLY A 252 3.74 -13.84 10.49
CA GLY A 252 4.72 -13.58 9.42
C GLY A 252 4.74 -14.60 8.28
N ARG A 253 4.07 -15.75 8.42
CA ARG A 253 3.90 -16.71 7.32
C ARG A 253 2.82 -16.23 6.36
N LEU A 254 3.19 -16.08 5.09
CA LEU A 254 2.28 -15.73 4.01
C LEU A 254 1.36 -16.93 3.67
N VAL A 255 0.08 -16.65 3.54
CA VAL A 255 -0.95 -17.58 3.06
C VAL A 255 -1.58 -16.99 1.81
N LYS A 256 -1.32 -17.63 0.67
CA LYS A 256 -1.87 -17.19 -0.62
C LYS A 256 -3.37 -17.46 -0.68
N THR A 257 -4.10 -16.52 -1.25
CA THR A 257 -5.54 -16.67 -1.52
C THR A 257 -5.83 -16.42 -3.00
N ASP A 258 -6.98 -16.89 -3.48
CA ASP A 258 -7.44 -16.67 -4.85
C ASP A 258 -7.85 -15.19 -5.12
N LEU A 259 -8.45 -14.93 -6.28
CA LEU A 259 -9.12 -13.67 -6.60
C LEU A 259 -10.14 -13.30 -5.52
N VAL A 260 -10.18 -12.02 -5.15
CA VAL A 260 -11.04 -11.47 -4.10
C VAL A 260 -12.00 -10.46 -4.70
N LEU A 261 -13.28 -10.64 -4.42
CA LEU A 261 -14.30 -9.64 -4.70
C LEU A 261 -14.52 -8.79 -3.45
N ILE A 262 -14.43 -7.48 -3.63
CA ILE A 262 -14.77 -6.47 -2.62
C ILE A 262 -16.07 -5.83 -3.09
N GLN A 263 -17.17 -6.10 -2.39
CA GLN A 263 -18.49 -5.59 -2.70
C GLN A 263 -18.87 -4.52 -1.68
N PHE A 264 -19.31 -3.37 -2.16
CA PHE A 264 -19.76 -2.25 -1.34
C PHE A 264 -20.87 -1.51 -2.08
N ASP A 265 -21.53 -0.61 -1.38
CA ASP A 265 -22.52 0.30 -1.95
C ASP A 265 -21.79 1.57 -2.41
N ASP A 266 -21.73 1.81 -3.72
CA ASP A 266 -21.02 2.96 -4.30
C ASP A 266 -21.78 4.28 -4.13
N GLU A 267 -23.05 4.24 -3.70
CA GLU A 267 -23.82 5.43 -3.29
C GLU A 267 -23.66 5.74 -1.79
N ASP A 268 -23.27 4.76 -0.98
CA ASP A 268 -23.11 4.88 0.48
C ASP A 268 -21.93 4.03 0.98
N LEU A 269 -20.73 4.60 0.89
CA LEU A 269 -19.48 3.95 1.29
C LEU A 269 -19.39 3.64 2.78
N ASP A 270 -20.27 4.20 3.63
CA ASP A 270 -20.32 3.94 5.07
C ASP A 270 -21.05 2.63 5.42
N LYS A 271 -21.78 2.03 4.46
CA LYS A 271 -22.36 0.69 4.64
C LYS A 271 -21.27 -0.38 4.71
N PRO A 272 -21.54 -1.55 5.29
CA PRO A 272 -20.56 -2.63 5.36
C PRO A 272 -20.12 -3.17 3.98
N TRP A 273 -18.82 -3.45 3.83
CA TRP A 273 -18.22 -4.00 2.62
C TRP A 273 -18.01 -5.50 2.80
N LEU A 274 -18.40 -6.31 1.82
CA LEU A 274 -18.20 -7.76 1.82
C LEU A 274 -16.95 -8.12 1.02
N ILE A 275 -16.04 -8.86 1.63
CA ILE A 275 -14.73 -9.19 1.07
C ILE A 275 -14.61 -10.71 1.04
N LYS A 276 -14.66 -11.29 -0.16
CA LYS A 276 -14.69 -12.75 -0.34
C LYS A 276 -13.72 -13.23 -1.40
N SER A 277 -12.95 -14.27 -1.08
CA SER A 277 -12.10 -14.95 -2.07
C SER A 277 -12.82 -16.11 -2.76
N GLY A 278 -12.44 -16.40 -4.00
CA GLY A 278 -13.03 -17.49 -4.80
C GLY A 278 -12.83 -18.89 -4.20
N ASP A 279 -11.77 -19.07 -3.43
CA ASP A 279 -11.43 -20.31 -2.71
C ASP A 279 -12.05 -20.39 -1.29
N GLY A 280 -12.77 -19.35 -0.84
CA GLY A 280 -13.31 -19.26 0.51
C GLY A 280 -12.27 -19.05 1.61
N ALA A 281 -11.01 -18.78 1.27
CA ALA A 281 -9.95 -18.44 2.22
C ALA A 281 -10.18 -17.13 2.97
N VAL A 282 -10.93 -16.21 2.37
CA VAL A 282 -11.32 -14.91 2.92
C VAL A 282 -12.84 -14.82 2.88
N ASP A 283 -13.47 -14.62 4.03
CA ASP A 283 -14.88 -14.27 4.16
C ASP A 283 -15.02 -13.24 5.29
N LEU A 284 -14.92 -11.96 4.91
CA LEU A 284 -14.87 -10.84 5.84
C LEU A 284 -15.96 -9.81 5.52
N THR A 285 -16.39 -9.12 6.56
CA THR A 285 -17.15 -7.87 6.49
C THR A 285 -16.28 -6.77 7.06
N PHE A 286 -16.10 -5.70 6.30
CA PHE A 286 -15.49 -4.47 6.77
C PHE A 286 -16.59 -3.45 7.10
N THR A 287 -16.57 -2.89 8.31
CA THR A 287 -17.53 -1.87 8.76
C THR A 287 -16.82 -0.53 8.86
N PRO A 288 -17.10 0.42 7.94
CA PRO A 288 -16.54 1.76 7.98
C PRO A 288 -16.93 2.55 9.24
N VAL A 289 -16.03 3.41 9.71
CA VAL A 289 -16.27 4.40 10.77
C VAL A 289 -15.80 5.81 10.38
N GLY A 290 -15.63 6.02 9.07
CA GLY A 290 -15.23 7.26 8.40
C GLY A 290 -14.19 6.99 7.31
N GLY A 291 -13.74 8.03 6.61
CA GLY A 291 -12.84 7.85 5.48
C GLY A 291 -12.11 9.11 5.04
N TYR A 292 -10.99 8.88 4.37
CA TYR A 292 -10.27 9.89 3.60
C TYR A 292 -10.81 9.94 2.18
N HIS A 293 -11.10 11.15 1.69
CA HIS A 293 -11.71 11.36 0.37
C HIS A 293 -10.91 12.38 -0.44
N ALA A 294 -10.48 11.98 -1.63
CA ALA A 294 -9.75 12.87 -2.54
C ALA A 294 -10.24 12.69 -3.98
N VAL A 295 -11.19 13.53 -4.37
CA VAL A 295 -11.75 13.59 -5.72
C VAL A 295 -11.19 14.81 -6.45
N GLY A 296 -10.82 14.65 -7.71
CA GLY A 296 -10.39 15.76 -8.54
C GLY A 296 -10.28 15.40 -10.01
N ASP A 297 -10.61 16.35 -10.89
CA ASP A 297 -10.46 16.22 -12.35
C ASP A 297 -9.77 17.49 -12.89
N ALA A 298 -8.60 17.31 -13.48
CA ALA A 298 -7.80 18.35 -14.12
C ALA A 298 -7.69 18.11 -15.65
N GLY A 299 -8.70 17.46 -16.25
CA GLY A 299 -8.74 17.12 -17.67
C GLY A 299 -7.96 15.86 -17.97
N ILE A 300 -6.64 15.97 -18.13
CA ILE A 300 -5.80 14.81 -18.47
C ILE A 300 -5.73 13.84 -17.29
N VAL A 301 -5.58 14.38 -16.07
CA VAL A 301 -5.52 13.60 -14.84
C VAL A 301 -6.83 13.71 -14.07
N ALA A 302 -7.39 12.56 -13.66
CA ALA A 302 -8.56 12.51 -12.81
C ALA A 302 -8.38 11.43 -11.73
N SER A 303 -8.95 11.67 -10.54
CA SER A 303 -8.91 10.76 -9.40
C SER A 303 -10.26 10.75 -8.69
N ASN A 304 -10.71 9.57 -8.28
CA ASN A 304 -11.85 9.40 -7.37
C ASN A 304 -11.44 8.46 -6.24
N PHE A 305 -10.80 9.00 -5.22
CA PHE A 305 -10.17 8.23 -4.15
C PHE A 305 -10.99 8.27 -2.87
N HIS A 306 -11.32 7.08 -2.35
CA HIS A 306 -11.93 6.92 -1.04
C HIS A 306 -11.22 5.80 -0.30
N GLN A 307 -10.60 6.12 0.83
CA GLN A 307 -10.02 5.14 1.75
C GLN A 307 -10.78 5.21 3.07
N MET A 308 -11.59 4.19 3.32
CA MET A 308 -12.45 4.07 4.49
C MET A 308 -11.66 3.40 5.62
N PHE A 309 -11.74 3.94 6.83
CA PHE A 309 -11.20 3.36 8.05
C PHE A 309 -12.28 2.60 8.80
N GLY A 310 -11.93 1.49 9.44
CA GLY A 310 -12.94 0.69 10.11
C GLY A 310 -12.41 -0.62 10.66
N HIS A 311 -13.36 -1.52 10.88
CA HIS A 311 -13.09 -2.79 11.55
C HIS A 311 -13.52 -3.97 10.69
N PHE A 312 -12.72 -5.02 10.72
CA PHE A 312 -12.98 -6.27 10.04
C PHE A 312 -13.54 -7.31 11.01
N ASP A 313 -14.54 -8.05 10.55
CA ASP A 313 -15.13 -9.20 11.21
C ASP A 313 -15.29 -10.36 10.21
N GLY A 314 -15.22 -11.60 10.68
CA GLY A 314 -15.43 -12.78 9.84
C GLY A 314 -14.41 -13.87 10.06
N VAL A 315 -13.93 -14.50 8.98
CA VAL A 315 -13.02 -15.64 9.05
C VAL A 315 -11.97 -15.58 7.95
N LEU A 316 -10.73 -15.90 8.32
CA LEU A 316 -9.69 -16.35 7.40
C LEU A 316 -9.52 -17.87 7.54
N GLN A 317 -9.41 -18.58 6.43
CA GLN A 317 -9.20 -20.02 6.41
C GLN A 317 -7.77 -20.33 6.01
N ASP A 318 -7.01 -20.90 6.94
CA ASP A 318 -5.67 -21.41 6.70
C ASP A 318 -5.71 -22.94 6.61
N SER A 319 -4.96 -23.53 5.68
CA SER A 319 -4.94 -24.99 5.46
C SER A 319 -4.29 -25.77 6.59
N THR A 320 -3.44 -25.12 7.39
CA THR A 320 -2.66 -25.73 8.47
C THR A 320 -3.28 -25.45 9.83
N LEU A 321 -3.72 -24.22 10.08
CA LEU A 321 -4.27 -23.74 11.34
C LEU A 321 -5.81 -23.80 11.40
N GLY A 322 -6.47 -24.03 10.26
CA GLY A 322 -7.92 -24.05 10.17
C GLY A 322 -8.53 -22.65 10.14
N ARG A 323 -9.71 -22.50 10.76
CA ARG A 323 -10.45 -21.24 10.81
C ARG A 323 -9.82 -20.27 11.81
N LEU A 324 -9.54 -19.06 11.35
CA LEU A 324 -9.03 -17.94 12.12
C LEU A 324 -10.15 -16.89 12.23
N PRO A 325 -10.83 -16.78 13.40
CA PRO A 325 -11.88 -15.79 13.57
C PRO A 325 -11.27 -14.38 13.61
N ILE A 326 -11.86 -13.49 12.84
CA ILE A 326 -11.54 -12.06 12.81
C ILE A 326 -12.67 -11.33 13.53
N LYS A 327 -12.32 -10.49 14.51
CA LYS A 327 -13.28 -9.77 15.34
C LYS A 327 -12.79 -8.35 15.62
N GLY A 328 -13.48 -7.35 15.08
CA GLY A 328 -13.18 -5.95 15.32
C GLY A 328 -11.72 -5.54 15.03
N LEU A 329 -11.03 -6.18 14.07
CA LEU A 329 -9.64 -5.84 13.78
C LEU A 329 -9.59 -4.55 12.96
N GLY A 330 -8.82 -3.55 13.43
CA GLY A 330 -8.69 -2.25 12.76
C GLY A 330 -7.94 -2.34 11.43
N GLY A 331 -8.41 -1.62 10.43
CA GLY A 331 -7.77 -1.51 9.12
C GLY A 331 -8.51 -0.54 8.21
N PHE A 332 -8.37 -0.72 6.91
CA PHE A 332 -9.04 0.11 5.92
C PHE A 332 -9.38 -0.68 4.65
N ALA A 333 -10.38 -0.17 3.95
CA ALA A 333 -10.72 -0.59 2.60
C ALA A 333 -10.82 0.66 1.72
N GLU A 334 -10.44 0.55 0.46
CA GLU A 334 -10.46 1.66 -0.47
C GLU A 334 -11.06 1.28 -1.81
N THR A 335 -11.60 2.30 -2.47
CA THR A 335 -11.92 2.30 -3.88
C THR A 335 -11.21 3.48 -4.52
N GLN A 336 -10.58 3.23 -5.67
CA GLN A 336 -9.79 4.24 -6.35
C GLN A 336 -9.92 4.11 -7.85
N TYR A 337 -10.29 5.22 -8.48
CA TYR A 337 -10.18 5.43 -9.92
C TYR A 337 -9.11 6.47 -10.21
N LEU A 338 -8.28 6.20 -11.21
CA LEU A 338 -7.27 7.12 -11.72
C LEU A 338 -7.23 7.11 -13.25
N ARG A 339 -7.24 8.31 -13.83
CA ARG A 339 -6.84 8.57 -15.22
C ARG A 339 -5.55 9.38 -15.20
N TRP A 340 -4.56 8.99 -15.99
CA TRP A 340 -3.23 9.60 -16.00
C TRP A 340 -2.84 10.26 -17.31
#